data_AF-A0A848WVU3-F1
#
_entry.id   AF-A0A848WVU3-F1
#
_cell.length_a   1.000
_cell.length_b   1.000
_cell.length_c   1.000
_cell.angle_alpha   90.00
_cell.angle_beta   90.00
_cell.angle_gamma   90.00
#
_symmetry.space_group_name_H-M   'P 1'
#
loop_
_entity.id
_entity.type
_entity.pdbx_description
1 polymer ?
#
loop_
_entity_poly.entity_id
_entity_poly.type
_entity_poly.pdbx_seq_one_letter_code
_entity_poly.pdbx_strand_id
1 'polypeptide(L)'
;IKARLTRPGKPLASFLFIGPTGVGKTELAKTLAEFFYGAKDRLIRLDMSEYSTPGSAGRLAAGGRNEEEGILTAQMRDQPFSVLLLDEFEKADSTVYDLFLQVLGEARLTDGAGRLADFSNAIIILTSNLGAREFRTSRPGFFDPETDVATVATDHFTGAVKKNFRPEFFNRIDRIVPFLPLNREAVRAVVKREVGLAEYRDGLRNRNLSLIVPDEFIGVLADEGYDPRYGARPLKGTIEARLLAPVSEFLCSQGERECENGFLEMIGEGEEGLEFQFRAATDGSEGGGSLRGEWGVSTSGVRRKFQQLAASSLMSELQSARKRVWSRKERKDAKPEDHQRLHDLEELIQSIENQQERILKAEERLLLAGFREEPTSAFEAAVEDVPDEAEFTGSLLDAYSSVRNLPAKVVLILKSDSESLLFEQASAYCEVAEELGCSWRAGYWQKHPDEEQVHPDDRTVEGQPGPDNPRSRPVVPAKKSERENLLMQQPEDFGALAIEFSGKHALLFFGREVGLHTFKDPAGEKSSLAIAYFDEGESLENAWLPEDMLLNYDWKHLVVRRNWDHEARRMRDSGLGSSPETDGKKLPWEFSTGALIELIRDAAVMEATRFLQ
;
A
#
# COMPACT_ATOMS: atom_id res chain seq x y z
N ILE A 1 28.24 21.90 -5.40
CA ILE A 1 28.44 20.45 -5.14
C ILE A 1 28.50 19.65 -6.45
N LYS A 2 27.46 19.64 -7.29
CA LYS A 2 27.47 18.93 -8.60
C LYS A 2 28.64 19.31 -9.54
N ALA A 3 29.18 20.52 -9.44
CA ALA A 3 30.34 20.99 -10.20
C ALA A 3 31.72 20.65 -9.58
N ARG A 4 31.79 19.93 -8.44
CA ARG A 4 33.03 19.54 -7.71
C ARG A 4 34.02 20.68 -7.34
N LEU A 5 33.54 21.92 -7.23
CA LEU A 5 34.34 23.09 -6.80
C LEU A 5 34.43 23.27 -5.27
N THR A 6 34.24 22.22 -4.48
CA THR A 6 34.28 22.29 -3.01
C THR A 6 35.71 22.34 -2.50
N ARG A 7 35.94 23.01 -1.35
CA ARG A 7 37.27 23.13 -0.75
C ARG A 7 37.73 21.73 -0.27
N PRO A 8 38.88 21.21 -0.74
CA PRO A 8 39.40 19.94 -0.27
C PRO A 8 39.74 20.01 1.22
N GLY A 9 39.41 18.95 1.98
CA GLY A 9 39.75 18.84 3.41
C GLY A 9 38.95 19.74 4.35
N LYS A 10 37.76 20.16 3.95
CA LYS A 10 36.79 20.89 4.80
C LYS A 10 35.39 20.29 4.66
N PRO A 11 34.51 20.47 5.65
CA PRO A 11 33.11 20.13 5.51
C PRO A 11 32.50 20.86 4.30
N LEU A 12 31.39 20.33 3.75
CA LEU A 12 30.74 20.93 2.58
C LEU A 12 30.30 22.37 2.85
N ALA A 13 29.81 22.61 4.05
CA ALA A 13 29.50 23.93 4.58
C ALA A 13 29.43 23.86 6.11
N SER A 14 29.75 24.97 6.75
CA SER A 14 29.54 25.17 8.18
C SER A 14 28.69 26.40 8.46
N PHE A 15 27.62 26.22 9.23
CA PHE A 15 26.66 27.26 9.56
C PHE A 15 26.55 27.47 11.07
N LEU A 16 26.39 28.72 11.49
CA LEU A 16 25.98 29.06 12.85
C LEU A 16 24.60 29.73 12.81
N PHE A 17 23.60 29.03 13.33
CA PHE A 17 22.23 29.48 13.46
C PHE A 17 22.04 30.16 14.81
N ILE A 18 21.79 31.47 14.81
CA ILE A 18 21.67 32.26 16.04
C ILE A 18 20.26 32.82 16.13
N GLY A 19 19.63 32.76 17.29
CA GLY A 19 18.34 33.41 17.50
C GLY A 19 17.62 32.87 18.73
N PRO A 20 16.36 33.26 18.96
CA PRO A 20 15.57 32.75 20.08
C PRO A 20 15.35 31.23 20.01
N THR A 21 14.87 30.64 21.10
CA THR A 21 14.34 29.27 21.09
C THR A 21 13.00 29.23 20.36
N GLY A 22 12.68 28.08 19.73
CA GLY A 22 11.36 27.87 19.12
C GLY A 22 11.09 28.62 17.81
N VAL A 23 12.12 29.15 17.14
CA VAL A 23 12.01 29.86 15.83
C VAL A 23 12.33 29.01 14.61
N GLY A 24 12.66 27.72 14.80
CA GLY A 24 12.84 26.77 13.69
C GLY A 24 14.28 26.41 13.30
N LYS A 25 15.29 26.77 14.11
CA LYS A 25 16.71 26.42 13.83
C LYS A 25 16.94 24.93 13.57
N THR A 26 16.45 24.08 14.47
CA THR A 26 16.53 22.61 14.36
C THR A 26 15.70 22.08 13.19
N GLU A 27 14.55 22.69 12.90
CA GLU A 27 13.68 22.24 11.82
C GLU A 27 14.31 22.53 10.46
N LEU A 28 14.96 23.69 10.28
CA LEU A 28 15.73 23.98 9.08
C LEU A 28 16.87 22.97 8.87
N ALA A 29 17.54 22.54 9.95
CA ALA A 29 18.57 21.51 9.86
C ALA A 29 18.02 20.15 9.36
N LYS A 30 16.83 19.74 9.81
CA LYS A 30 16.15 18.55 9.30
C LYS A 30 15.79 18.70 7.82
N THR A 31 15.24 19.84 7.43
CA THR A 31 14.87 20.11 6.03
C THR A 31 16.10 20.14 5.13
N LEU A 32 17.24 20.65 5.62
CA LEU A 32 18.51 20.58 4.88
C LEU A 32 19.00 19.13 4.70
N ALA A 33 18.82 18.27 5.71
CA ALA A 33 19.18 16.85 5.60
C ALA A 33 18.36 16.16 4.51
N GLU A 34 17.05 16.38 4.52
CA GLU A 34 16.13 15.88 3.51
C GLU A 34 16.45 16.43 2.10
N PHE A 35 16.72 17.73 1.98
CA PHE A 35 17.01 18.37 0.69
C PHE A 35 18.34 17.91 0.07
N PHE A 36 19.41 17.82 0.85
CA PHE A 36 20.75 17.49 0.34
C PHE A 36 21.02 15.99 0.26
N TYR A 37 20.42 15.19 1.15
CA TYR A 37 20.73 13.76 1.31
C TYR A 37 19.51 12.84 1.16
N GLY A 38 18.33 13.40 0.89
CA GLY A 38 17.13 12.64 0.49
C GLY A 38 16.28 12.10 1.64
N ALA A 39 16.73 12.20 2.89
CA ALA A 39 15.98 11.71 4.05
C ALA A 39 16.30 12.50 5.34
N LYS A 40 15.32 12.61 6.25
CA LYS A 40 15.43 13.35 7.52
C LYS A 40 16.32 12.66 8.56
N ASP A 41 16.43 11.34 8.49
CA ASP A 41 17.27 10.51 9.35
C ASP A 41 18.78 10.69 9.09
N ARG A 42 19.14 11.32 7.96
CA ARG A 42 20.50 11.83 7.67
C ARG A 42 20.92 12.99 8.56
N LEU A 43 20.10 13.39 9.53
CA LEU A 43 20.45 14.37 10.56
C LEU A 43 21.05 13.66 11.78
N ILE A 44 22.35 13.85 12.00
CA ILE A 44 23.02 13.50 13.25
C ILE A 44 22.87 14.70 14.19
N ARG A 45 22.18 14.51 15.32
CA ARG A 45 21.95 15.58 16.30
C ARG A 45 22.67 15.29 17.61
N LEU A 46 23.42 16.28 18.10
CA LEU A 46 24.07 16.25 19.41
C LEU A 46 23.64 17.48 20.21
N ASP A 47 23.11 17.26 21.42
CA ASP A 47 22.80 18.33 22.37
C ASP A 47 24.04 18.66 23.20
N MET A 48 24.58 19.87 23.02
CA MET A 48 25.82 20.28 23.66
C MET A 48 25.70 20.51 25.17
N SER A 49 24.48 20.62 25.70
CA SER A 49 24.25 20.66 27.14
C SER A 49 24.63 19.33 27.81
N GLU A 50 24.56 18.19 27.11
CA GLU A 50 25.03 16.89 27.63
C GLU A 50 26.56 16.79 27.71
N TYR A 51 27.27 17.70 27.02
CA TYR A 51 28.72 17.74 26.93
C TYR A 51 29.33 18.93 27.68
N SER A 52 28.61 19.49 28.65
CA SER A 52 29.08 20.62 29.48
C SER A 52 30.13 20.25 30.54
N THR A 53 30.33 18.95 30.80
CA THR A 53 31.24 18.46 31.84
C THR A 53 32.64 18.20 31.29
N PRO A 54 33.73 18.50 32.03
CA PRO A 54 35.09 18.22 31.58
C PRO A 54 35.30 16.76 31.18
N GLY A 55 35.96 16.54 30.04
CA GLY A 55 36.24 15.20 29.50
C GLY A 55 35.11 14.61 28.66
N SER A 56 33.98 15.31 28.49
CA SER A 56 32.86 14.89 27.64
C SER A 56 33.26 14.70 26.16
N ALA A 57 34.24 15.48 25.66
CA ALA A 57 34.77 15.36 24.30
C ALA A 57 35.33 13.97 23.98
N GLY A 58 35.88 13.27 24.98
CA GLY A 58 36.39 11.90 24.83
C GLY A 58 35.30 10.93 24.37
N ARG A 59 34.06 11.09 24.85
CA ARG A 59 32.90 10.26 24.44
C ARG A 59 32.53 10.44 22.97
N LEU A 60 32.76 11.63 22.41
CA LEU A 60 32.49 11.91 20.99
C LEU A 60 33.55 11.31 20.07
N ALA A 61 34.82 11.43 20.45
CA ALA A 61 35.95 11.00 19.62
C ALA A 61 36.36 9.54 19.84
N ALA A 62 36.54 9.11 21.09
CA ALA A 62 37.27 7.90 21.45
C ALA A 62 36.48 6.88 22.29
N GLY A 63 35.26 7.21 22.72
CA GLY A 63 34.40 6.32 23.50
C GLY A 63 34.60 6.45 25.03
N GLY A 64 33.75 5.76 25.79
CA GLY A 64 33.93 5.62 27.25
C GLY A 64 35.07 4.67 27.64
N ARG A 65 35.27 4.45 28.94
CA ARG A 65 36.33 3.55 29.48
C ARG A 65 36.27 2.09 28.97
N ASN A 66 35.11 1.65 28.48
CA ASN A 66 34.85 0.28 28.02
C ASN A 66 34.40 0.21 26.54
N GLU A 67 34.40 1.34 25.82
CA GLU A 67 33.96 1.42 24.43
C GLU A 67 35.17 1.77 23.56
N GLU A 68 35.36 1.05 22.45
CA GLU A 68 36.50 1.25 21.54
C GLU A 68 36.26 2.37 20.51
N GLU A 69 35.04 2.90 20.44
CA GLU A 69 34.61 3.90 19.45
C GLU A 69 33.90 5.09 20.09
N GLY A 70 34.18 6.29 19.59
CA GLY A 70 33.41 7.48 19.93
C GLY A 70 32.07 7.50 19.22
N ILE A 71 31.07 8.08 19.88
CA ILE A 71 29.69 8.15 19.35
C ILE A 71 29.67 8.86 17.99
N LEU A 72 30.40 9.98 17.87
CA LEU A 72 30.41 10.79 16.65
C LEU A 72 31.31 10.17 15.57
N THR A 73 32.47 9.62 15.96
CA THR A 73 33.38 8.98 15.00
C THR A 73 32.78 7.73 14.37
N ALA A 74 32.04 6.92 15.14
CA ALA A 74 31.30 5.77 14.62
C ALA A 74 30.18 6.20 13.66
N GLN A 75 29.31 7.12 14.10
CA GLN A 75 28.18 7.59 13.29
C GLN A 75 28.63 8.23 11.97
N MET A 76 29.72 8.99 11.97
CA MET A 76 30.23 9.62 10.76
C MET A 76 30.91 8.66 9.79
N ARG A 77 31.47 7.55 10.28
CA ARG A 77 31.98 6.48 9.41
C ARG A 77 30.84 5.73 8.73
N ASP A 78 29.77 5.47 9.47
CA ASP A 78 28.57 4.80 8.94
C ASP A 78 27.80 5.72 7.97
N GLN A 79 27.69 7.01 8.30
CA GLN A 79 26.91 7.99 7.55
C GLN A 79 27.70 9.28 7.23
N PRO A 80 28.67 9.22 6.30
CA PRO A 80 29.51 10.37 5.92
C PRO A 80 28.75 11.47 5.15
N PHE A 81 27.59 11.14 4.57
CA PHE A 81 26.71 12.06 3.85
C PHE A 81 25.54 12.46 4.75
N SER A 82 25.76 13.46 5.60
CA SER A 82 24.84 13.80 6.67
C SER A 82 24.87 15.29 7.01
N VAL A 83 23.83 15.75 7.71
CA VAL A 83 23.84 17.03 8.42
C VAL A 83 24.18 16.75 9.88
N LEU A 84 25.24 17.37 10.38
CA LEU A 84 25.61 17.32 11.80
C LEU A 84 25.10 18.58 12.50
N LEU A 85 24.12 18.43 13.38
CA LEU A 85 23.55 19.49 14.19
C LEU A 85 24.10 19.47 15.61
N LEU A 86 24.84 20.50 15.98
CA LEU A 86 25.35 20.77 17.32
C LEU A 86 24.45 21.81 17.98
N ASP A 87 23.51 21.35 18.79
CA ASP A 87 22.48 22.20 19.41
C ASP A 87 23.00 22.86 20.70
N GLU A 88 22.68 24.14 20.92
CA GLU A 88 23.07 24.93 22.09
C GLU A 88 24.60 24.96 22.37
N PHE A 89 25.40 25.18 21.32
CA PHE A 89 26.85 25.02 21.39
C PHE A 89 27.56 25.88 22.45
N GLU A 90 26.98 27.02 22.83
CA GLU A 90 27.51 27.84 23.94
C GLU A 90 27.58 27.12 25.30
N LYS A 91 26.88 25.98 25.44
CA LYS A 91 26.82 25.19 26.69
C LYS A 91 27.90 24.12 26.81
N ALA A 92 28.59 23.79 25.71
CA ALA A 92 29.61 22.74 25.71
C ALA A 92 30.83 23.09 26.58
N ASP A 93 31.52 22.06 27.08
CA ASP A 93 32.83 22.23 27.69
C ASP A 93 33.88 22.67 26.67
N SER A 94 34.91 23.39 27.13
CA SER A 94 36.02 23.88 26.32
C SER A 94 36.74 22.79 25.50
N THR A 95 36.83 21.56 26.00
CA THR A 95 37.46 20.44 25.25
C THR A 95 36.66 20.02 24.01
N VAL A 96 35.34 20.25 24.01
CA VAL A 96 34.46 20.02 22.86
C VAL A 96 34.69 21.09 21.79
N TYR A 97 34.96 22.34 22.19
CA TYR A 97 35.33 23.40 21.26
C TYR A 97 36.61 23.03 20.49
N ASP A 98 37.63 22.54 21.20
CA ASP A 98 38.90 22.16 20.61
C ASP A 98 38.74 21.00 19.61
N LEU A 99 37.89 20.01 19.95
CA LEU A 99 37.54 18.92 19.03
C LEU A 99 36.87 19.45 17.75
N PHE A 100 35.88 20.34 17.87
CA PHE A 100 35.16 20.84 16.70
C PHE A 100 35.94 21.89 15.90
N LEU A 101 36.97 22.54 16.48
CA LEU A 101 37.94 23.33 15.72
C LEU A 101 38.66 22.46 14.68
N GLN A 102 39.08 21.25 15.09
CA GLN A 102 39.71 20.29 14.18
C GLN A 102 38.73 19.84 13.09
N VAL A 103 37.50 19.49 13.47
CA VAL A 103 36.48 19.04 12.51
C VAL A 103 36.12 20.12 11.49
N LEU A 104 35.86 21.36 11.93
CA LEU A 104 35.56 22.48 11.04
C LEU A 104 36.77 22.90 10.18
N GLY A 105 37.99 22.68 10.70
CA GLY A 105 39.24 23.04 10.04
C GLY A 105 39.68 22.05 8.96
N GLU A 106 39.63 20.75 9.27
CA GLU A 106 40.26 19.66 8.52
C GLU A 106 39.28 18.56 8.09
N ALA A 107 38.00 18.67 8.46
CA ALA A 107 36.95 17.68 8.16
C ALA A 107 37.27 16.25 8.63
N ARG A 108 38.06 16.12 9.69
CA ARG A 108 38.62 14.84 10.13
C ARG A 108 38.61 14.74 11.64
N LEU A 109 38.29 13.54 12.13
CA LEU A 109 38.41 13.19 13.54
C LEU A 109 38.91 11.75 13.64
N THR A 110 39.87 11.50 14.52
CA THR A 110 40.44 10.16 14.73
C THR A 110 39.99 9.62 16.08
N ASP A 111 39.57 8.35 16.12
CA ASP A 111 39.18 7.70 17.37
C ASP A 111 40.38 7.14 18.17
N GLY A 112 40.10 6.58 19.34
CA GLY A 112 41.11 5.99 20.23
C GLY A 112 41.84 4.77 19.63
N ALA A 113 41.24 4.12 18.63
CA ALA A 113 41.83 3.00 17.89
C ALA A 113 42.62 3.47 16.63
N GLY A 114 42.72 4.78 16.39
CA GLY A 114 43.45 5.35 15.26
C GLY A 114 42.66 5.35 13.95
N ARG A 115 41.36 5.07 13.97
CA ARG A 115 40.50 5.08 12.77
C ARG A 115 39.98 6.48 12.50
N LEU A 116 40.03 6.88 11.23
CA LEU A 116 39.61 8.20 10.76
C LEU A 116 38.10 8.23 10.45
N ALA A 117 37.41 9.25 10.93
CA ALA A 117 36.08 9.67 10.50
C ALA A 117 36.20 10.91 9.60
N ASP A 118 35.59 10.86 8.42
CA ASP A 118 35.64 11.93 7.41
C ASP A 118 34.32 12.72 7.37
N PHE A 119 34.42 14.03 7.48
CA PHE A 119 33.33 15.00 7.50
C PHE A 119 33.27 15.82 6.21
N SER A 120 34.12 15.52 5.21
CA SER A 120 34.23 16.32 3.97
C SER A 120 32.93 16.35 3.17
N ASN A 121 32.04 15.37 3.37
CA ASN A 121 30.72 15.28 2.75
C ASN A 121 29.56 15.70 3.69
N ALA A 122 29.87 16.20 4.89
CA ALA A 122 28.89 16.63 5.87
C ALA A 122 28.64 18.14 5.80
N ILE A 123 27.41 18.55 6.10
CA ILE A 123 27.06 19.92 6.42
C ILE A 123 27.02 20.04 7.95
N ILE A 124 27.79 20.96 8.52
CA ILE A 124 27.85 21.16 9.97
C ILE A 124 27.04 22.39 10.34
N ILE A 125 26.08 22.23 11.24
CA ILE A 125 25.21 23.28 11.73
C ILE A 125 25.38 23.38 13.23
N LEU A 126 25.68 24.58 13.70
CA LEU A 126 25.73 24.92 15.12
C LEU A 126 24.53 25.79 15.43
N THR A 127 23.87 25.58 16.56
CA THR A 127 22.84 26.50 17.05
C THR A 127 23.32 27.23 18.28
N SER A 128 22.86 28.47 18.44
CA SER A 128 23.08 29.23 19.66
C SER A 128 21.87 30.09 20.01
N ASN A 129 21.65 30.28 21.31
CA ASN A 129 20.64 31.18 21.86
C ASN A 129 21.24 32.50 22.36
N LEU A 130 22.52 32.76 22.11
CA LEU A 130 23.21 33.98 22.56
C LEU A 130 22.59 35.26 21.96
N GLY A 131 22.52 36.32 22.76
CA GLY A 131 21.92 37.60 22.39
C GLY A 131 20.38 37.60 22.33
N ALA A 132 19.71 36.44 22.38
CA ALA A 132 18.25 36.36 22.27
C ALA A 132 17.50 37.06 23.41
N ARG A 133 18.06 37.11 24.63
CA ARG A 133 17.42 37.80 25.76
C ARG A 133 17.52 39.32 25.63
N GLU A 134 18.69 39.82 25.21
CA GLU A 134 18.97 41.25 25.05
C GLU A 134 18.19 41.83 23.87
N PHE A 135 18.17 41.11 22.74
CA PHE A 135 17.38 41.50 21.56
C PHE A 135 15.88 41.61 21.85
N ARG A 136 15.32 40.72 22.69
CA ARG A 136 13.90 40.78 23.08
C ARG A 136 13.56 41.93 24.04
N THR A 137 14.50 42.33 24.89
CA THR A 137 14.28 43.37 25.90
C THR A 137 14.36 44.77 25.29
N SER A 138 15.14 44.91 24.22
CA SER A 138 15.15 46.06 23.32
C SER A 138 13.85 46.05 22.49
N ARG A 139 12.81 46.73 22.98
CA ARG A 139 11.45 46.74 22.38
C ARG A 139 11.44 46.92 20.85
N PRO A 140 10.58 46.22 20.10
CA PRO A 140 10.31 46.47 18.67
C PRO A 140 9.38 47.69 18.43
N GLY A 141 9.61 48.80 19.16
CA GLY A 141 8.79 50.01 19.08
C GLY A 141 9.58 51.33 19.05
N PHE A 142 10.91 51.25 18.87
CA PHE A 142 11.81 52.41 18.77
C PHE A 142 12.68 52.38 17.50
N PHE A 143 12.43 51.43 16.60
CA PHE A 143 13.08 51.42 15.29
C PHE A 143 12.27 52.29 14.34
N ASP A 144 12.95 53.21 13.66
CA ASP A 144 12.37 54.01 12.58
C ASP A 144 11.74 53.06 11.53
N PRO A 145 10.60 53.40 10.90
CA PRO A 145 9.97 52.55 9.87
C PRO A 145 10.90 52.21 8.70
N GLU A 146 11.97 52.98 8.49
CA GLU A 146 13.00 52.75 7.48
C GLU A 146 14.15 51.82 7.93
N THR A 147 14.17 51.38 9.20
CA THR A 147 15.25 50.54 9.73
C THR A 147 15.01 49.08 9.38
N ASP A 148 15.92 48.47 8.62
CA ASP A 148 15.90 47.04 8.36
C ASP A 148 16.17 46.25 9.65
N VAL A 149 15.09 45.72 10.23
CA VAL A 149 15.09 44.90 11.45
C VAL A 149 15.99 43.68 11.30
N ALA A 150 16.12 43.12 10.08
CA ALA A 150 16.99 41.99 9.83
C ALA A 150 18.47 42.37 9.99
N THR A 151 18.87 43.53 9.49
CA THR A 151 20.24 44.05 9.61
C THR A 151 20.59 44.33 11.08
N VAL A 152 19.69 44.97 11.84
CA VAL A 152 19.90 45.24 13.28
C VAL A 152 20.02 43.95 14.10
N ALA A 153 19.16 42.96 13.82
CA ALA A 153 19.22 41.66 14.47
C ALA A 153 20.52 40.93 14.15
N THR A 154 20.96 40.97 12.90
CA THR A 154 22.21 40.36 12.43
C THR A 154 23.40 40.93 13.18
N ASP A 155 23.50 42.26 13.29
CA ASP A 155 24.59 42.92 14.01
C ASP A 155 24.57 42.61 15.50
N HIS A 156 23.39 42.61 16.12
CA HIS A 156 23.22 42.27 17.53
C HIS A 156 23.68 40.84 17.84
N PHE A 157 23.17 39.85 17.09
CA PHE A 157 23.48 38.45 17.30
C PHE A 157 24.94 38.13 16.96
N THR A 158 25.48 38.73 15.89
CA THR A 158 26.89 38.56 15.53
C THR A 158 27.82 39.15 16.59
N GLY A 159 27.46 40.31 17.17
CA GLY A 159 28.20 40.91 18.28
C GLY A 159 28.19 40.04 19.54
N ALA A 160 27.03 39.47 19.90
CA ALA A 160 26.89 38.57 21.05
C ALA A 160 27.73 37.29 20.90
N VAL A 161 27.79 36.73 19.68
CA VAL A 161 28.62 35.57 19.38
C VAL A 161 30.10 35.89 19.43
N LYS A 162 30.55 36.99 18.81
CA LYS A 162 31.97 37.41 18.84
C LYS A 162 32.50 37.62 20.27
N LYS A 163 31.64 37.96 21.22
CA LYS A 163 32.01 38.13 22.63
C LYS A 163 32.16 36.82 23.40
N ASN A 164 31.40 35.78 23.04
CA ASN A 164 31.38 34.51 23.78
C ASN A 164 32.22 33.41 23.11
N PHE A 165 32.34 33.42 21.78
CA PHE A 165 33.11 32.43 21.03
C PHE A 165 34.56 32.87 20.87
N ARG A 166 35.49 31.91 20.90
CA ARG A 166 36.91 32.17 20.59
C ARG A 166 37.03 32.63 19.12
N PRO A 167 37.86 33.65 18.80
CA PRO A 167 38.02 34.15 17.43
C PRO A 167 38.43 33.06 16.42
N GLU A 168 39.25 32.09 16.86
CA GLU A 168 39.69 30.96 16.04
C GLU A 168 38.52 30.09 15.57
N PHE A 169 37.51 29.91 16.42
CA PHE A 169 36.31 29.14 16.11
C PHE A 169 35.40 29.89 15.15
N PHE A 170 35.17 31.17 15.43
CA PHE A 170 34.37 32.06 14.59
C PHE A 170 34.88 32.08 13.14
N ASN A 171 36.21 32.13 12.96
CA ASN A 171 36.85 32.16 11.65
C ASN A 171 36.73 30.84 10.85
N ARG A 172 36.29 29.74 11.47
CA ARG A 172 36.09 28.44 10.82
C ARG A 172 34.67 28.20 10.36
N ILE A 173 33.71 29.04 10.78
CA ILE A 173 32.32 28.99 10.34
C ILE A 173 32.21 29.75 9.01
N ASP A 174 31.63 29.11 7.98
CA ASP A 174 31.50 29.73 6.67
C ASP A 174 30.42 30.83 6.65
N ARG A 175 29.29 30.60 7.34
CA ARG A 175 28.14 31.53 7.35
C ARG A 175 27.43 31.57 8.70
N ILE A 176 27.03 32.78 9.09
CA ILE A 176 26.16 33.02 10.23
C ILE A 176 24.77 33.35 9.71
N VAL A 177 23.77 32.65 10.24
CA VAL A 177 22.38 32.80 9.83
C VAL A 177 21.57 33.25 11.05
N PRO A 178 21.15 34.52 11.11
CA PRO A 178 20.30 35.03 12.18
C PRO A 178 18.85 34.60 11.96
N PHE A 179 18.22 34.08 13.00
CA PHE A 179 16.81 33.72 13.05
C PHE A 179 16.05 34.78 13.84
N LEU A 180 15.14 35.46 13.15
CA LEU A 180 14.25 36.43 13.76
C LEU A 180 13.15 35.74 14.57
N PRO A 181 12.59 36.41 15.58
CA PRO A 181 11.33 35.97 16.19
C PRO A 181 10.25 35.80 15.11
N LEU A 182 9.43 34.76 15.24
CA LEU A 182 8.35 34.50 14.29
C LEU A 182 7.32 35.65 14.35
N ASN A 183 6.95 36.17 13.18
CA ASN A 183 5.83 37.09 13.04
C ASN A 183 4.50 36.31 12.98
N ARG A 184 3.37 37.02 13.10
CA ARG A 184 2.04 36.38 13.16
C ARG A 184 1.72 35.55 11.90
N GLU A 185 2.15 36.00 10.74
CA GLU A 185 1.97 35.28 9.47
C GLU A 185 2.74 33.97 9.44
N ALA A 186 4.01 33.98 9.88
CA ALA A 186 4.83 32.77 9.98
C ALA A 186 4.24 31.78 10.99
N VAL A 187 3.72 32.26 12.12
CA VAL A 187 3.04 31.41 13.10
C VAL A 187 1.79 30.77 12.49
N ARG A 188 0.96 31.53 11.76
CA ARG A 188 -0.23 30.98 11.06
C ARG A 188 0.16 29.91 10.04
N ALA A 189 1.23 30.11 9.28
CA ALA A 189 1.74 29.10 8.35
C ALA A 189 2.18 27.82 9.07
N VAL A 190 2.85 27.95 10.23
CA VAL A 190 3.24 26.81 11.07
C VAL A 190 2.01 26.06 11.59
N VAL A 191 0.98 26.77 12.05
CA VAL A 191 -0.28 26.14 12.50
C VAL A 191 -0.94 25.39 11.37
N LYS A 192 -1.11 26.01 10.20
CA LYS A 192 -1.71 25.38 9.02
C LYS A 192 -0.98 24.08 8.65
N ARG A 193 0.35 24.10 8.71
CA ARG A 193 1.18 22.89 8.53
C ARG A 193 0.90 21.83 9.59
N GLU A 194 0.95 22.17 10.87
CA GLU A 194 0.75 21.18 11.95
C GLU A 194 -0.67 20.61 11.96
N VAL A 195 -1.69 21.39 11.58
CA VAL A 195 -3.07 20.91 11.36
C VAL A 195 -3.13 19.93 10.20
N GLY A 196 -2.50 20.23 9.05
CA GLY A 196 -2.43 19.28 7.93
C GLY A 196 -1.72 17.97 8.29
N LEU A 197 -0.71 18.02 9.16
CA LEU A 197 -0.05 16.80 9.67
C LEU A 197 -0.98 15.93 10.54
N ALA A 198 -2.07 16.48 11.09
CA ALA A 198 -3.00 15.72 11.91
C ALA A 198 -3.78 14.68 11.11
N GLU A 199 -3.97 14.89 9.80
CA GLU A 199 -4.66 13.94 8.91
C GLU A 199 -3.95 12.58 8.83
N TYR A 200 -2.64 12.54 9.09
CA TYR A 200 -1.84 11.30 9.09
C TYR A 200 -1.90 10.52 10.40
N ARG A 201 -2.58 11.03 11.43
CA ARG A 201 -2.76 10.31 12.69
C ARG A 201 -3.70 9.12 12.48
N ASP A 202 -3.38 7.98 13.08
CA ASP A 202 -4.08 6.71 12.89
C ASP A 202 -5.61 6.83 13.04
N GLY A 203 -6.10 7.67 13.97
CA GLY A 203 -7.54 7.86 14.21
C GLY A 203 -8.33 8.51 13.06
N LEU A 204 -7.69 9.37 12.26
CA LEU A 204 -8.28 9.97 11.05
C LEU A 204 -7.91 9.13 9.81
N ARG A 205 -6.66 8.68 9.76
CA ARG A 205 -6.10 7.90 8.65
C ARG A 205 -6.79 6.55 8.45
N ASN A 206 -7.06 5.82 9.53
CA ASN A 206 -7.71 4.50 9.44
C ASN A 206 -9.19 4.61 9.06
N ARG A 207 -9.80 5.79 9.29
CA ARG A 207 -11.19 6.10 8.93
C ARG A 207 -11.32 6.84 7.59
N ASN A 208 -10.18 7.16 6.95
CA ASN A 208 -10.15 7.92 5.71
C ASN A 208 -10.91 9.25 5.80
N LEU A 209 -10.56 10.04 6.82
CA LEU A 209 -11.18 11.35 7.08
C LEU A 209 -10.21 12.49 6.78
N SER A 210 -10.65 13.45 5.96
CA SER A 210 -9.98 14.73 5.77
C SER A 210 -10.51 15.76 6.75
N LEU A 211 -9.62 16.47 7.44
CA LEU A 211 -10.00 17.45 8.46
C LEU A 211 -9.99 18.86 7.86
N ILE A 212 -11.16 19.47 7.73
CA ILE A 212 -11.31 20.83 7.21
C ILE A 212 -11.48 21.80 8.37
N VAL A 213 -10.49 22.69 8.53
CA VAL A 213 -10.48 23.73 9.57
C VAL A 213 -10.54 25.11 8.94
N PRO A 214 -11.49 25.98 9.32
CA PRO A 214 -11.56 27.36 8.83
C PRO A 214 -10.29 28.17 9.12
N ASP A 215 -9.84 28.99 8.17
CA ASP A 215 -8.64 29.85 8.31
C ASP A 215 -8.77 30.88 9.46
N GLU A 216 -10.00 31.19 9.87
CA GLU A 216 -10.30 32.00 11.06
C GLU A 216 -9.83 31.30 12.34
N PHE A 217 -10.15 30.00 12.48
CA PHE A 217 -9.74 29.20 13.62
C PHE A 217 -8.23 28.88 13.60
N ILE A 218 -7.62 28.75 12.42
CA ILE A 218 -6.15 28.73 12.29
C ILE A 218 -5.52 30.00 12.89
N GLY A 219 -6.19 31.15 12.76
CA GLY A 219 -5.80 32.40 13.41
C GLY A 219 -5.87 32.33 14.93
N VAL A 220 -6.97 31.80 15.47
CA VAL A 220 -7.17 31.61 16.92
C VAL A 220 -6.08 30.71 17.51
N LEU A 221 -5.81 29.56 16.88
CA LEU A 221 -4.75 28.64 17.29
C LEU A 221 -3.36 29.29 17.25
N ALA A 222 -3.10 30.15 16.26
CA ALA A 222 -1.84 30.88 16.14
C ALA A 222 -1.66 31.91 17.26
N ASP A 223 -2.72 32.61 17.64
CA ASP A 223 -2.68 33.61 18.71
C ASP A 223 -2.55 32.96 20.09
N GLU A 224 -3.26 31.86 20.33
CA GLU A 224 -3.24 31.15 21.63
C GLU A 224 -1.96 30.33 21.85
N GLY A 225 -1.44 29.70 20.80
CA GLY A 225 -0.30 28.78 20.95
C GLY A 225 1.07 29.41 20.69
N TYR A 226 1.13 30.69 20.32
CA TYR A 226 2.39 31.44 20.24
C TYR A 226 2.73 32.09 21.59
N ASP A 227 3.91 31.76 22.10
CA ASP A 227 4.45 32.43 23.28
C ASP A 227 5.70 33.25 22.91
N PRO A 228 5.76 34.57 23.18
CA PRO A 228 6.92 35.40 22.87
C PRO A 228 8.25 34.96 23.52
N ARG A 229 8.20 34.20 24.62
CA ARG A 229 9.35 33.65 25.34
C ARG A 229 9.79 32.30 24.79
N TYR A 230 8.84 31.45 24.39
CA TYR A 230 9.09 30.06 23.96
C TYR A 230 8.93 29.83 22.44
N GLY A 231 8.52 30.84 21.68
CA GLY A 231 8.26 30.78 20.24
C GLY A 231 7.07 29.88 19.91
N ALA A 232 7.17 29.19 18.78
CA ALA A 232 6.17 28.23 18.30
C ALA A 232 6.14 26.90 19.09
N ARG A 233 6.96 26.74 20.14
CA ARG A 233 7.08 25.48 20.88
C ARG A 233 5.77 25.00 21.53
N PRO A 234 4.93 25.88 22.12
CA PRO A 234 3.65 25.47 22.71
C PRO A 234 2.58 25.10 21.68
N LEU A 235 2.71 25.54 20.41
CA LEU A 235 1.69 25.38 19.37
C LEU A 235 1.16 23.94 19.25
N LYS A 236 2.05 22.94 19.32
CA LYS A 236 1.62 21.53 19.22
C LYS A 236 0.65 21.14 20.33
N GLY A 237 0.95 21.54 21.57
CA GLY A 237 0.07 21.29 22.70
C GLY A 237 -1.26 22.03 22.58
N THR A 238 -1.23 23.27 22.08
CA THR A 238 -2.45 24.04 21.81
C THR A 238 -3.31 23.37 20.73
N ILE A 239 -2.73 22.95 19.61
CA ILE A 239 -3.45 22.24 18.54
C ILE A 239 -4.02 20.91 19.06
N GLU A 240 -3.24 20.17 19.86
CA GLU A 240 -3.72 18.93 20.48
C GLU A 240 -4.92 19.16 21.40
N ALA A 241 -4.84 20.15 22.28
CA ALA A 241 -5.89 20.43 23.25
C ALA A 241 -7.13 21.07 22.63
N ARG A 242 -6.95 22.03 21.70
CA ARG A 242 -8.04 22.87 21.17
C ARG A 242 -8.67 22.32 19.91
N LEU A 243 -7.99 21.46 19.14
CA LEU A 243 -8.52 20.89 17.90
C LEU A 243 -8.62 19.36 17.97
N LEU A 244 -7.52 18.67 18.26
CA LEU A 244 -7.46 17.21 18.08
C LEU A 244 -8.18 16.42 19.18
N ALA A 245 -8.18 16.92 20.42
CA ALA A 245 -8.98 16.35 21.49
C ALA A 245 -10.49 16.45 21.18
N PRO A 246 -11.04 17.63 20.81
CA PRO A 246 -12.43 17.73 20.35
C PRO A 246 -12.77 16.85 19.15
N VAL A 247 -11.88 16.77 18.15
CA VAL A 247 -12.05 15.85 17.01
C VAL A 247 -12.14 14.39 17.49
N SER A 248 -11.28 13.98 18.42
CA SER A 248 -11.31 12.64 18.97
C SER A 248 -12.59 12.35 19.76
N GLU A 249 -13.07 13.32 20.54
CA GLU A 249 -14.32 13.20 21.31
C GLU A 249 -15.53 13.08 20.38
N PHE A 250 -15.59 13.93 19.34
CA PHE A 250 -16.61 13.84 18.30
C PHE A 250 -16.63 12.46 17.66
N LEU A 251 -15.49 11.96 17.20
CA LEU A 251 -15.40 10.65 16.55
C LEU A 251 -15.78 9.47 17.47
N CYS A 252 -15.54 9.60 18.78
CA CYS A 252 -15.98 8.60 19.76
C CYS A 252 -17.51 8.65 19.96
N SER A 253 -18.13 9.83 19.87
CA SER A 253 -19.57 10.01 20.06
C SER A 253 -20.44 9.45 18.93
N GLN A 254 -19.93 9.42 17.69
CA GLN A 254 -20.66 8.98 16.49
C GLN A 254 -20.60 7.46 16.25
N GLY A 255 -19.92 6.67 17.11
CA GLY A 255 -19.72 5.23 16.91
C GLY A 255 -18.72 4.89 15.78
N GLU A 256 -18.08 3.71 15.85
CA GLU A 256 -16.92 3.38 15.01
C GLU A 256 -17.17 3.41 13.48
N ARG A 257 -18.41 3.26 13.02
CA ARG A 257 -18.76 3.07 11.60
C ARG A 257 -19.48 4.24 10.93
N GLU A 258 -19.92 5.27 11.67
CA GLU A 258 -20.73 6.34 11.07
C GLU A 258 -19.87 7.45 10.42
N CYS A 259 -18.57 7.50 10.72
CA CYS A 259 -17.63 8.48 10.19
C CYS A 259 -16.45 7.79 9.50
N GLU A 260 -16.71 7.14 8.37
CA GLU A 260 -15.67 6.59 7.49
C GLU A 260 -15.81 7.17 6.08
N ASN A 261 -14.68 7.39 5.39
CA ASN A 261 -14.61 7.86 3.99
C ASN A 261 -15.33 9.21 3.78
N GLY A 262 -14.71 10.31 4.19
CA GLY A 262 -15.31 11.62 3.99
C GLY A 262 -14.56 12.80 4.61
N PHE A 263 -15.26 13.92 4.71
CA PHE A 263 -14.75 15.17 5.24
C PHE A 263 -15.33 15.43 6.63
N LEU A 264 -14.45 15.72 7.58
CA LEU A 264 -14.81 16.25 8.89
C LEU A 264 -14.59 17.76 8.87
N GLU A 265 -15.68 18.51 8.71
CA GLU A 265 -15.68 19.97 8.63
C GLU A 265 -15.92 20.57 10.02
N MET A 266 -15.01 21.41 10.51
CA MET A 266 -15.30 22.26 11.66
C MET A 266 -16.23 23.40 11.22
N ILE A 267 -17.42 23.45 11.81
CA ILE A 267 -18.48 24.41 11.42
C ILE A 267 -18.58 25.60 12.38
N GLY A 268 -18.04 25.50 13.59
CA GLY A 268 -18.06 26.59 14.56
C GLY A 268 -17.47 26.24 15.92
N GLU A 269 -17.43 27.23 16.81
CA GLU A 269 -17.10 27.09 18.24
C GLU A 269 -18.31 27.63 19.04
N GLY A 270 -19.00 26.74 19.76
CA GLY A 270 -20.15 27.05 20.62
C GLY A 270 -19.77 27.12 22.11
N GLU A 271 -20.76 27.26 22.99
CA GLU A 271 -20.53 27.32 24.45
C GLU A 271 -20.02 26.00 25.04
N GLU A 272 -20.33 24.86 24.40
CA GLU A 272 -19.94 23.51 24.86
C GLU A 272 -18.67 22.97 24.17
N GLY A 273 -18.09 23.69 23.20
CA GLY A 273 -16.86 23.29 22.50
C GLY A 273 -16.91 23.47 20.99
N LEU A 274 -16.02 22.79 20.28
CA LEU A 274 -15.98 22.80 18.82
C LEU A 274 -17.09 21.94 18.23
N GLU A 275 -17.78 22.47 17.23
CA GLU A 275 -18.81 21.76 16.48
C GLU A 275 -18.24 21.25 15.15
N PHE A 276 -18.51 19.97 14.86
CA PHE A 276 -18.07 19.31 13.64
C PHE A 276 -19.25 18.73 12.87
N GLN A 277 -19.13 18.75 11.55
CA GLN A 277 -20.04 18.12 10.63
C GLN A 277 -19.29 17.10 9.77
N PHE A 278 -19.80 15.87 9.71
CA PHE A 278 -19.29 14.86 8.80
C PHE A 278 -20.04 14.90 7.47
N ARG A 279 -19.31 14.84 6.35
CA ARG A 279 -19.86 14.64 5.00
C ARG A 279 -19.18 13.44 4.36
N ALA A 280 -19.96 12.41 4.04
CA ALA A 280 -19.45 11.25 3.30
C ALA A 280 -18.95 11.66 1.91
N ALA A 281 -17.85 11.07 1.46
CA ALA A 281 -17.39 11.19 0.08
C ALA A 281 -18.32 10.35 -0.81
N THR A 282 -19.28 10.99 -1.49
CA THR A 282 -20.07 10.33 -2.53
C THR A 282 -19.30 10.32 -3.85
N ASP A 283 -19.31 9.19 -4.55
CA ASP A 283 -18.78 9.06 -5.90
C ASP A 283 -19.44 10.10 -6.83
N GLY A 284 -18.75 11.21 -7.11
CA GLY A 284 -19.12 12.15 -8.17
C GLY A 284 -19.61 13.55 -7.76
N SER A 285 -19.43 14.04 -6.54
CA SER A 285 -19.74 15.46 -6.25
C SER A 285 -18.60 16.41 -6.64
N GLU A 286 -18.67 16.96 -7.85
CA GLU A 286 -17.99 18.21 -8.26
C GLU A 286 -18.41 19.33 -7.30
N GLY A 287 -17.58 19.60 -6.28
CA GLY A 287 -17.92 20.57 -5.26
C GLY A 287 -16.71 21.05 -4.49
N GLY A 288 -15.89 21.90 -5.11
CA GLY A 288 -14.94 22.80 -4.44
C GLY A 288 -13.86 22.17 -3.55
N GLY A 289 -13.76 20.84 -3.49
CA GLY A 289 -12.70 20.13 -2.81
C GLY A 289 -11.42 20.26 -3.61
N SER A 290 -10.35 20.68 -2.95
CA SER A 290 -9.00 20.61 -3.50
C SER A 290 -8.80 19.27 -4.22
N LEU A 291 -8.20 19.26 -5.42
CA LEU A 291 -7.74 18.04 -6.13
C LEU A 291 -7.01 17.06 -5.19
N ARG A 292 -6.46 17.52 -4.06
CA ARG A 292 -5.90 16.69 -2.99
C ARG A 292 -6.88 15.67 -2.38
N GLY A 293 -8.17 15.99 -2.30
CA GLY A 293 -9.21 15.14 -1.72
C GLY A 293 -9.57 13.96 -2.61
N GLU A 294 -9.80 14.20 -3.91
CA GLU A 294 -10.16 13.14 -4.88
C GLU A 294 -9.07 12.08 -4.99
N TRP A 295 -7.80 12.50 -4.93
CA TRP A 295 -6.64 11.62 -5.09
C TRP A 295 -6.34 10.86 -3.79
N GLY A 296 -6.57 11.50 -2.63
CA GLY A 296 -6.53 10.85 -1.32
C GLY A 296 -7.60 9.76 -1.19
N VAL A 297 -8.82 10.02 -1.67
CA VAL A 297 -9.93 9.05 -1.64
C VAL A 297 -9.63 7.83 -2.52
N SER A 298 -9.10 8.00 -3.74
CA SER A 298 -8.78 6.86 -4.62
C SER A 298 -7.70 5.94 -4.04
N THR A 299 -6.63 6.50 -3.48
CA THR A 299 -5.52 5.71 -2.88
C THR A 299 -5.90 5.03 -1.57
N SER A 300 -6.77 5.67 -0.78
CA SER A 300 -7.20 5.16 0.52
C SER A 300 -7.99 3.84 0.46
N GLY A 301 -8.82 3.64 -0.57
CA GLY A 301 -9.62 2.42 -0.74
C GLY A 301 -8.74 1.19 -0.98
N VAL A 302 -7.78 1.30 -1.91
CA VAL A 302 -6.79 0.27 -2.19
C VAL A 302 -5.89 0.03 -0.97
N ARG A 303 -5.43 1.09 -0.31
CA ARG A 303 -4.64 0.99 0.90
C ARG A 303 -5.34 0.18 1.99
N ARG A 304 -6.60 0.49 2.29
CA ARG A 304 -7.37 -0.20 3.34
C ARG A 304 -7.45 -1.69 3.04
N LYS A 305 -7.74 -2.05 1.80
CA LYS A 305 -7.80 -3.44 1.33
C LYS A 305 -6.45 -4.16 1.52
N PHE A 306 -5.32 -3.55 1.15
CA PHE A 306 -3.98 -4.13 1.37
C PHE A 306 -3.57 -4.21 2.84
N GLN A 307 -3.96 -3.25 3.68
CA GLN A 307 -3.71 -3.31 5.12
C GLN A 307 -4.53 -4.42 5.77
N GLN A 308 -5.79 -4.58 5.38
CA GLN A 308 -6.63 -5.70 5.82
C GLN A 308 -6.04 -7.04 5.41
N LEU A 309 -5.58 -7.17 4.15
CA LEU A 309 -4.91 -8.38 3.68
C LEU A 309 -3.66 -8.72 4.51
N ALA A 310 -2.77 -7.76 4.76
CA ALA A 310 -1.56 -8.03 5.53
C ALA A 310 -1.81 -8.32 7.01
N ALA A 311 -2.84 -7.73 7.60
CA ALA A 311 -3.26 -8.01 8.98
C ALA A 311 -4.11 -9.29 9.10
N SER A 312 -4.48 -9.93 7.98
CA SER A 312 -5.41 -11.06 7.98
C SER A 312 -4.83 -12.38 8.47
N SER A 313 -5.73 -13.30 8.82
CA SER A 313 -5.43 -14.72 9.02
C SER A 313 -4.78 -15.35 7.79
N LEU A 314 -5.18 -14.94 6.59
CA LEU A 314 -4.68 -15.46 5.33
C LEU A 314 -3.19 -15.17 5.14
N MET A 315 -2.72 -13.96 5.46
CA MET A 315 -1.30 -13.63 5.42
C MET A 315 -0.50 -14.41 6.48
N SER A 316 -1.08 -14.58 7.68
CA SER A 316 -0.50 -15.42 8.73
C SER A 316 -0.40 -16.90 8.30
N GLU A 317 -1.39 -17.40 7.56
CA GLU A 317 -1.40 -18.75 7.01
C GLU A 317 -0.39 -18.92 5.87
N LEU A 318 -0.23 -17.92 4.98
CA LEU A 318 0.83 -17.89 3.97
C LEU A 318 2.21 -18.00 4.60
N GLN A 319 2.49 -17.17 5.61
CA GLN A 319 3.75 -17.20 6.35
C GLN A 319 3.99 -18.55 7.04
N SER A 320 2.93 -19.15 7.58
CA SER A 320 2.98 -20.48 8.19
C SER A 320 3.22 -21.58 7.15
N ALA A 321 2.58 -21.50 5.98
CA ALA A 321 2.79 -22.40 4.86
C ALA A 321 4.24 -22.34 4.37
N ARG A 322 4.79 -21.13 4.19
CA ARG A 322 6.20 -20.91 3.84
C ARG A 322 7.13 -21.60 4.84
N LYS A 323 6.95 -21.38 6.15
CA LYS A 323 7.75 -22.02 7.20
C LYS A 323 7.66 -23.55 7.14
N ARG A 324 6.46 -24.12 6.95
CA ARG A 324 6.26 -25.57 6.83
C ARG A 324 6.99 -26.17 5.62
N VAL A 325 6.96 -25.50 4.47
CA VAL A 325 7.66 -25.96 3.26
C VAL A 325 9.17 -25.83 3.44
N TRP A 326 9.63 -24.71 4.00
CA TRP A 326 11.06 -24.50 4.30
C TRP A 326 11.62 -25.60 5.21
N SER A 327 10.93 -25.97 6.29
CA SER A 327 11.35 -27.07 7.18
C SER A 327 11.34 -28.45 6.50
N ARG A 328 10.53 -28.66 5.46
CA ARG A 328 10.56 -29.90 4.66
C ARG A 328 11.73 -29.89 3.68
N LYS A 329 12.02 -28.75 3.06
CA LYS A 329 13.16 -28.56 2.16
C LYS A 329 14.51 -28.84 2.83
N GLU A 330 14.66 -28.55 4.12
CA GLU A 330 15.91 -28.85 4.85
C GLU A 330 16.13 -30.33 5.15
N ARG A 331 15.15 -31.21 4.88
CA ARG A 331 15.32 -32.65 5.08
C ARG A 331 16.10 -33.27 3.92
N LYS A 332 16.80 -34.37 4.20
CA LYS A 332 17.61 -35.09 3.18
C LYS A 332 16.77 -35.68 2.04
N ASP A 333 15.48 -35.88 2.26
CA ASP A 333 14.49 -36.46 1.34
C ASP A 333 13.56 -35.43 0.69
N ALA A 334 13.95 -34.14 0.69
CA ALA A 334 13.15 -33.06 0.11
C ALA A 334 12.85 -33.30 -1.37
N LYS A 335 11.57 -33.15 -1.76
CA LYS A 335 11.15 -33.29 -3.15
C LYS A 335 11.48 -32.03 -3.96
N PRO A 336 11.70 -32.13 -5.28
CA PRO A 336 11.80 -30.97 -6.16
C PRO A 336 10.58 -30.04 -6.06
N GLU A 337 9.39 -30.62 -5.86
CA GLU A 337 8.13 -29.90 -5.66
C GLU A 337 8.16 -28.95 -4.45
N ASP A 338 8.82 -29.34 -3.36
CA ASP A 338 8.95 -28.48 -2.17
C ASP A 338 9.86 -27.27 -2.43
N HIS A 339 10.82 -27.39 -3.35
CA HIS A 339 11.69 -26.27 -3.75
C HIS A 339 10.91 -25.23 -4.55
N GLN A 340 10.17 -25.68 -5.55
CA GLN A 340 9.33 -24.80 -6.38
C GLN A 340 8.27 -24.12 -5.53
N ARG A 341 7.57 -24.89 -4.69
CA ARG A 341 6.53 -24.35 -3.82
C ARG A 341 7.05 -23.30 -2.84
N LEU A 342 8.25 -23.48 -2.29
CA LEU A 342 8.84 -22.47 -1.41
C LEU A 342 9.12 -21.18 -2.17
N HIS A 343 9.70 -21.28 -3.37
CA HIS A 343 9.96 -20.14 -4.24
C HIS A 343 8.67 -19.38 -4.56
N ASP A 344 7.61 -20.08 -4.98
CA ASP A 344 6.33 -19.46 -5.33
C ASP A 344 5.70 -18.72 -4.13
N LEU A 345 5.82 -19.29 -2.92
CA LEU A 345 5.32 -18.64 -1.69
C LEU A 345 6.14 -17.42 -1.31
N GLU A 346 7.47 -17.46 -1.45
CA GLU A 346 8.36 -16.34 -1.17
C GLU A 346 8.14 -15.19 -2.18
N GLU A 347 8.00 -15.51 -3.46
CA GLU A 347 7.70 -14.55 -4.51
C GLU A 347 6.35 -13.87 -4.28
N LEU A 348 5.32 -14.62 -3.91
CA LEU A 348 4.00 -14.06 -3.61
C LEU A 348 4.03 -13.13 -2.39
N ILE A 349 4.66 -13.56 -1.29
CA ILE A 349 4.80 -12.72 -0.09
C ILE A 349 5.54 -11.43 -0.43
N GLN A 350 6.65 -11.53 -1.16
CA GLN A 350 7.44 -10.37 -1.56
C GLN A 350 6.65 -9.44 -2.50
N SER A 351 5.83 -9.99 -3.40
CA SER A 351 4.97 -9.21 -4.29
C SER A 351 3.95 -8.37 -3.50
N ILE A 352 3.28 -8.98 -2.53
CA ILE A 352 2.32 -8.28 -1.65
C ILE A 352 3.04 -7.19 -0.84
N GLU A 353 4.20 -7.50 -0.27
CA GLU A 353 5.01 -6.51 0.49
C GLU A 353 5.48 -5.35 -0.40
N ASN A 354 5.91 -5.62 -1.63
CA ASN A 354 6.31 -4.59 -2.60
C ASN A 354 5.13 -3.70 -3.01
N GLN A 355 3.94 -4.27 -3.21
CA GLN A 355 2.73 -3.50 -3.50
C GLN A 355 2.36 -2.58 -2.33
N GLN A 356 2.50 -3.04 -1.08
CA GLN A 356 2.33 -2.19 0.09
C GLN A 356 3.35 -1.05 0.13
N GLU A 357 4.61 -1.33 -0.18
CA GLU A 357 5.66 -0.31 -0.23
C GLU A 357 5.39 0.72 -1.33
N ARG A 358 4.89 0.30 -2.51
CA ARG A 358 4.45 1.21 -3.59
C ARG A 358 3.36 2.15 -3.11
N ILE A 359 2.34 1.63 -2.41
CA ILE A 359 1.27 2.45 -1.81
C ILE A 359 1.86 3.48 -0.84
N LEU A 360 2.74 3.05 0.07
CA LEU A 360 3.36 3.94 1.05
C LEU A 360 4.22 5.03 0.40
N LYS A 361 5.00 4.70 -0.64
CA LYS A 361 5.81 5.65 -1.40
C LYS A 361 4.96 6.62 -2.20
N ALA A 362 3.90 6.14 -2.83
CA ALA A 362 2.95 6.98 -3.55
C ALA A 362 2.27 7.96 -2.60
N GLU A 363 1.84 7.50 -1.42
CA GLU A 363 1.33 8.39 -0.38
C GLU A 363 2.38 9.43 0.00
N GLU A 364 3.60 9.03 0.36
CA GLU A 364 4.68 9.97 0.70
C GLU A 364 4.90 11.03 -0.37
N ARG A 365 4.91 10.64 -1.66
CA ARG A 365 5.01 11.57 -2.80
C ARG A 365 3.82 12.51 -2.87
N LEU A 366 2.59 12.03 -2.70
CA LEU A 366 1.39 12.87 -2.67
C LEU A 366 1.45 13.86 -1.50
N LEU A 367 1.97 13.44 -0.33
CA LEU A 367 2.16 14.32 0.82
C LEU A 367 3.16 15.43 0.50
N LEU A 368 4.29 15.07 -0.12
CA LEU A 368 5.35 15.99 -0.49
C LEU A 368 4.91 16.96 -1.60
N ALA A 369 4.18 16.47 -2.61
CA ALA A 369 3.62 17.29 -3.68
C ALA A 369 2.59 18.29 -3.13
N GLY A 370 1.73 17.83 -2.21
CA GLY A 370 0.82 18.69 -1.45
C GLY A 370 1.55 19.71 -0.57
N PHE A 371 2.64 19.31 0.08
CA PHE A 371 3.43 20.20 0.91
C PHE A 371 4.15 21.29 0.11
N ARG A 372 4.56 20.99 -1.12
CA ARG A 372 5.36 21.88 -1.98
C ARG A 372 4.54 22.72 -2.96
N GLU A 373 3.22 22.59 -2.95
CA GLU A 373 2.33 23.21 -3.95
C GLU A 373 2.75 22.85 -5.38
N GLU A 374 3.20 21.59 -5.58
CA GLU A 374 3.60 21.10 -6.89
C GLU A 374 2.40 21.07 -7.87
N PRO A 375 2.64 21.14 -9.20
CA PRO A 375 1.56 21.08 -10.18
C PRO A 375 0.86 19.71 -10.18
N THR A 376 -0.39 19.67 -10.68
CA THR A 376 -1.24 18.46 -10.74
C THR A 376 -0.53 17.24 -11.34
N SER A 377 0.36 17.43 -12.30
CA SER A 377 1.15 16.37 -12.93
C SER A 377 2.04 15.58 -11.94
N ALA A 378 2.46 16.20 -10.83
CA ALA A 378 3.21 15.50 -9.78
C ALA A 378 2.32 14.56 -8.96
N PHE A 379 1.03 14.89 -8.83
CA PHE A 379 0.03 14.03 -8.19
C PHE A 379 -0.35 12.87 -9.13
N GLU A 380 -0.53 13.15 -10.42
CA GLU A 380 -0.70 12.15 -11.50
C GLU A 380 0.37 11.07 -11.45
N ALA A 381 1.64 11.47 -11.49
CA ALA A 381 2.76 10.55 -11.43
C ALA A 381 2.85 9.75 -10.11
N ALA A 382 2.32 10.29 -9.00
CA ALA A 382 2.34 9.59 -7.72
C ALA A 382 1.25 8.51 -7.64
N VAL A 383 0.07 8.73 -8.21
CA VAL A 383 -1.01 7.73 -8.24
C VAL A 383 -0.79 6.66 -9.30
N GLU A 384 -0.10 6.96 -10.40
CA GLU A 384 0.21 5.97 -11.44
C GLU A 384 1.03 4.77 -10.90
N ASP A 385 1.80 4.96 -9.82
CA ASP A 385 2.60 3.90 -9.18
C ASP A 385 1.78 3.06 -8.16
N VAL A 386 0.56 3.50 -7.81
CA VAL A 386 -0.33 2.82 -6.87
C VAL A 386 -0.94 1.58 -7.54
N PRO A 387 -0.87 0.39 -6.92
CA PRO A 387 -1.56 -0.80 -7.43
C PRO A 387 -3.05 -0.52 -7.63
N ASP A 388 -3.62 -0.95 -8.75
CA ASP A 388 -5.04 -0.80 -8.99
C ASP A 388 -5.86 -1.92 -8.31
N GLU A 389 -7.18 -1.88 -8.50
CA GLU A 389 -8.09 -2.88 -7.95
C GLU A 389 -7.88 -4.27 -8.58
N ALA A 390 -7.43 -4.35 -9.82
CA ALA A 390 -7.14 -5.61 -10.49
C ALA A 390 -5.88 -6.26 -9.90
N GLU A 391 -4.83 -5.47 -9.65
CA GLU A 391 -3.61 -5.90 -8.95
C GLU A 391 -3.93 -6.43 -7.54
N PHE A 392 -4.74 -5.70 -6.75
CA PHE A 392 -5.17 -6.18 -5.42
C PHE A 392 -5.94 -7.49 -5.52
N THR A 393 -6.90 -7.57 -6.45
CA THR A 393 -7.73 -8.75 -6.65
C THR A 393 -6.89 -9.97 -7.02
N GLY A 394 -5.91 -9.79 -7.91
CA GLY A 394 -4.94 -10.85 -8.26
C GLY A 394 -4.17 -11.34 -7.04
N SER A 395 -3.61 -10.42 -6.25
CA SER A 395 -2.88 -10.75 -5.02
C SER A 395 -3.74 -11.48 -3.99
N LEU A 396 -5.01 -11.08 -3.81
CA LEU A 396 -5.95 -11.76 -2.92
C LEU A 396 -6.23 -13.20 -3.35
N LEU A 397 -6.52 -13.41 -4.64
CA LEU A 397 -6.80 -14.75 -5.19
C LEU A 397 -5.55 -15.65 -5.15
N ASP A 398 -4.37 -15.09 -5.44
CA ASP A 398 -3.09 -15.77 -5.32
C ASP A 398 -2.80 -16.24 -3.90
N ALA A 399 -3.05 -15.35 -2.94
CA ALA A 399 -2.85 -15.61 -1.53
C ALA A 399 -3.80 -16.71 -1.05
N TYR A 400 -5.08 -16.63 -1.40
CA TYR A 400 -6.10 -17.64 -1.05
C TYR A 400 -5.79 -19.01 -1.65
N SER A 401 -5.53 -19.08 -2.96
CA SER A 401 -5.22 -20.33 -3.68
C SER A 401 -3.99 -21.05 -3.10
N SER A 402 -2.96 -20.27 -2.75
CA SER A 402 -1.68 -20.76 -2.23
C SER A 402 -1.79 -21.31 -0.81
N VAL A 403 -2.57 -20.65 0.05
CA VAL A 403 -2.88 -21.10 1.42
C VAL A 403 -3.68 -22.41 1.41
N ARG A 404 -4.69 -22.47 0.55
CA ARG A 404 -5.57 -23.64 0.42
C ARG A 404 -4.96 -24.79 -0.35
N ASN A 405 -3.82 -24.56 -1.01
CA ASN A 405 -3.19 -25.56 -1.88
C ASN A 405 -4.17 -26.07 -2.95
N LEU A 406 -4.90 -25.16 -3.58
CA LEU A 406 -5.92 -25.57 -4.55
C LEU A 406 -5.25 -26.24 -5.77
N PRO A 407 -5.84 -27.33 -6.29
CA PRO A 407 -5.46 -27.90 -7.58
C PRO A 407 -5.42 -26.84 -8.68
N ALA A 408 -4.37 -26.89 -9.50
CA ALA A 408 -4.25 -26.06 -10.69
C ALA A 408 -5.14 -26.54 -11.85
N LYS A 409 -5.92 -27.60 -11.67
CA LYS A 409 -6.75 -28.23 -12.71
C LYS A 409 -8.15 -28.51 -12.20
N VAL A 410 -9.13 -28.38 -13.08
CA VAL A 410 -10.53 -28.72 -12.84
C VAL A 410 -11.17 -29.21 -14.14
N VAL A 411 -12.02 -30.24 -14.06
CA VAL A 411 -12.73 -30.79 -15.22
C VAL A 411 -14.22 -30.45 -15.11
N LEU A 412 -14.71 -29.61 -16.02
CA LEU A 412 -16.13 -29.29 -16.12
C LEU A 412 -16.79 -30.28 -17.09
N ILE A 413 -17.81 -30.99 -16.62
CA ILE A 413 -18.60 -31.90 -17.46
C ILE A 413 -19.91 -31.21 -17.82
N LEU A 414 -20.17 -31.09 -19.12
CA LEU A 414 -21.37 -30.45 -19.61
C LEU A 414 -22.28 -31.49 -20.28
N LYS A 415 -23.56 -31.48 -19.91
CA LYS A 415 -24.60 -32.31 -20.51
C LYS A 415 -25.87 -31.48 -20.69
N SER A 416 -26.57 -31.63 -21.81
CA SER A 416 -27.72 -30.79 -22.12
C SER A 416 -28.79 -31.60 -22.82
N ASP A 417 -30.07 -31.23 -22.61
CA ASP A 417 -31.19 -31.74 -23.40
C ASP A 417 -31.20 -31.12 -24.82
N SER A 418 -30.38 -30.09 -25.06
CA SER A 418 -30.19 -29.42 -26.34
C SER A 418 -28.72 -29.44 -26.74
N GLU A 419 -28.41 -30.16 -27.81
CA GLU A 419 -27.05 -30.32 -28.33
C GLU A 419 -26.46 -28.99 -28.81
N SER A 420 -27.24 -28.15 -29.51
CA SER A 420 -26.75 -26.85 -29.99
C SER A 420 -26.33 -25.89 -28.87
N LEU A 421 -27.06 -25.90 -27.74
CA LEU A 421 -26.76 -25.03 -26.59
C LEU A 421 -25.54 -25.51 -25.80
N LEU A 422 -25.25 -26.81 -25.85
CA LEU A 422 -24.14 -27.41 -25.11
C LEU A 422 -22.78 -26.89 -25.60
N PHE A 423 -22.57 -26.92 -26.91
CA PHE A 423 -21.30 -26.51 -27.53
C PHE A 423 -21.10 -25.00 -27.48
N GLU A 424 -22.18 -24.22 -27.57
CA GLU A 424 -22.14 -22.76 -27.40
C GLU A 424 -21.76 -22.38 -25.96
N GLN A 425 -22.36 -23.03 -24.96
CA GLN A 425 -22.01 -22.84 -23.55
C GLN A 425 -20.55 -23.23 -23.27
N ALA A 426 -20.10 -24.33 -23.86
CA ALA A 426 -18.71 -24.78 -23.74
C ALA A 426 -17.73 -23.77 -24.32
N SER A 427 -18.01 -23.21 -25.49
CA SER A 427 -17.19 -22.16 -26.11
C SER A 427 -17.10 -20.93 -25.21
N ALA A 428 -18.21 -20.50 -24.62
CA ALA A 428 -18.22 -19.35 -23.71
C ALA A 428 -17.32 -19.58 -22.48
N TYR A 429 -17.35 -20.76 -21.87
CA TYR A 429 -16.44 -21.08 -20.76
C TYR A 429 -14.98 -21.12 -21.17
N CYS A 430 -14.67 -21.63 -22.36
CA CYS A 430 -13.31 -21.65 -22.89
C CYS A 430 -12.76 -20.24 -23.16
N GLU A 431 -13.58 -19.34 -23.74
CA GLU A 431 -13.22 -17.94 -23.93
C GLU A 431 -12.98 -17.23 -22.58
N VAL A 432 -13.89 -17.43 -21.61
CA VAL A 432 -13.71 -16.93 -20.24
C VAL A 432 -12.42 -17.45 -19.62
N ALA A 433 -12.10 -18.73 -19.80
CA ALA A 433 -10.87 -19.32 -19.27
C ALA A 433 -9.64 -18.61 -19.83
N GLU A 434 -9.60 -18.36 -21.14
CA GLU A 434 -8.50 -17.65 -21.78
C GLU A 434 -8.35 -16.21 -21.25
N GLU A 435 -9.45 -15.47 -21.10
CA GLU A 435 -9.45 -14.11 -20.53
C GLU A 435 -9.05 -14.07 -19.05
N LEU A 436 -9.36 -15.13 -18.29
CA LEU A 436 -8.92 -15.32 -16.90
C LEU A 436 -7.51 -15.93 -16.80
N GLY A 437 -6.79 -16.11 -17.91
CA GLY A 437 -5.41 -16.62 -17.94
C GLY A 437 -5.29 -18.13 -17.69
N CYS A 438 -6.38 -18.87 -17.81
CA CYS A 438 -6.41 -20.33 -17.76
C CYS A 438 -6.29 -20.92 -19.17
N SER A 439 -5.59 -22.03 -19.28
CA SER A 439 -5.59 -22.86 -20.49
C SER A 439 -6.69 -23.91 -20.40
N TRP A 440 -7.18 -24.40 -21.54
CA TRP A 440 -8.22 -25.43 -21.56
C TRP A 440 -7.95 -26.52 -22.60
N ARG A 441 -8.52 -27.71 -22.37
CA ARG A 441 -8.55 -28.82 -23.32
C ARG A 441 -9.91 -29.51 -23.26
N ALA A 442 -10.48 -29.83 -24.42
CA ALA A 442 -11.77 -30.51 -24.51
C ALA A 442 -11.63 -31.99 -24.89
N GLY A 443 -12.58 -32.78 -24.41
CA GLY A 443 -12.82 -34.18 -24.75
C GLY A 443 -14.32 -34.47 -24.69
N TYR A 444 -14.71 -35.70 -24.98
CA TYR A 444 -16.12 -36.10 -24.95
C TYR A 444 -16.29 -37.54 -24.52
N TRP A 445 -17.37 -37.81 -23.78
CA TRP A 445 -17.81 -39.18 -23.54
C TRP A 445 -18.65 -39.67 -24.72
N GLN A 446 -18.49 -40.96 -25.02
CA GLN A 446 -19.26 -41.63 -26.05
C GLN A 446 -20.54 -42.24 -25.45
N LYS A 447 -21.61 -42.32 -26.25
CA LYS A 447 -22.82 -43.06 -25.84
C LYS A 447 -22.54 -44.57 -25.80
N HIS A 448 -21.66 -45.05 -26.67
CA HIS A 448 -21.26 -46.46 -26.78
C HIS A 448 -19.73 -46.55 -26.67
N PRO A 449 -19.16 -46.49 -25.46
CA PRO A 449 -17.72 -46.51 -25.25
C PRO A 449 -17.08 -47.86 -25.61
N ASP A 450 -15.84 -47.82 -26.09
CA ASP A 450 -15.03 -49.02 -26.32
C ASP A 450 -14.71 -49.74 -24.99
N GLU A 451 -14.44 -51.04 -25.05
CA GLU A 451 -14.17 -51.89 -23.88
C GLU A 451 -13.04 -51.34 -22.97
N GLU A 452 -12.01 -50.75 -23.57
CA GLU A 452 -10.87 -50.16 -22.85
C GLU A 452 -11.25 -48.91 -22.04
N GLN A 453 -12.30 -48.21 -22.45
CA GLN A 453 -12.77 -46.98 -21.79
C GLN A 453 -13.72 -47.26 -20.62
N VAL A 454 -14.26 -48.48 -20.50
CA VAL A 454 -15.21 -48.86 -19.46
C VAL A 454 -14.49 -49.20 -18.16
N HIS A 455 -15.03 -48.70 -17.03
CA HIS A 455 -14.51 -48.97 -15.70
C HIS A 455 -14.48 -50.49 -15.43
N PRO A 456 -13.42 -51.05 -14.82
CA PRO A 456 -13.33 -52.49 -14.59
C PRO A 456 -14.55 -53.10 -13.89
N ASP A 457 -15.13 -52.37 -12.93
CA ASP A 457 -16.31 -52.80 -12.17
C ASP A 457 -17.62 -52.82 -13.00
N ASP A 458 -17.65 -52.13 -14.14
CA ASP A 458 -18.81 -52.03 -15.05
C ASP A 458 -18.68 -52.96 -16.27
N ARG A 459 -17.67 -53.83 -16.31
CA ARG A 459 -17.50 -54.83 -17.37
C ARG A 459 -18.31 -56.09 -17.06
N THR A 460 -18.98 -56.63 -18.06
CA THR A 460 -19.60 -57.96 -17.97
C THR A 460 -18.54 -59.07 -17.82
N VAL A 461 -18.97 -60.28 -17.47
CA VAL A 461 -18.10 -61.47 -17.39
C VAL A 461 -17.37 -61.76 -18.71
N GLU A 462 -17.88 -61.28 -19.84
CA GLU A 462 -17.30 -61.39 -21.18
C GLU A 462 -16.46 -60.16 -21.59
N GLY A 463 -16.22 -59.21 -20.69
CA GLY A 463 -15.43 -58.00 -20.93
C GLY A 463 -16.22 -56.82 -21.51
N GLN A 464 -17.36 -57.07 -22.15
CA GLN A 464 -18.21 -56.05 -22.77
C GLN A 464 -18.82 -55.06 -21.77
N PRO A 465 -19.20 -53.83 -22.18
CA PRO A 465 -19.89 -52.88 -21.31
C PRO A 465 -21.14 -53.52 -20.67
N GLY A 466 -21.30 -53.35 -19.34
CA GLY A 466 -22.46 -53.84 -18.59
C GLY A 466 -23.80 -53.35 -19.17
N PRO A 467 -24.92 -54.08 -18.93
CA PRO A 467 -26.23 -53.57 -19.30
C PRO A 467 -26.57 -52.33 -18.47
N ASP A 468 -27.06 -51.29 -19.16
CA ASP A 468 -27.46 -49.97 -18.65
C ASP A 468 -26.35 -49.06 -18.14
N ASN A 469 -25.84 -48.19 -19.04
CA ASN A 469 -25.05 -47.00 -18.75
C ASN A 469 -23.67 -47.21 -18.09
N PRO A 470 -22.67 -47.72 -18.82
CA PRO A 470 -21.33 -47.98 -18.29
C PRO A 470 -20.60 -46.69 -17.89
N ARG A 471 -20.01 -46.63 -16.68
CA ARG A 471 -19.07 -45.55 -16.34
C ARG A 471 -17.84 -45.68 -17.24
N SER A 472 -17.52 -44.60 -17.94
CA SER A 472 -16.47 -44.60 -18.97
C SER A 472 -15.54 -43.39 -18.86
N ARG A 473 -14.39 -43.50 -19.52
CA ARG A 473 -13.42 -42.40 -19.72
C ARG A 473 -13.74 -41.62 -20.99
N PRO A 474 -13.45 -40.30 -21.04
CA PRO A 474 -13.69 -39.51 -22.23
C PRO A 474 -12.66 -39.83 -23.32
N VAL A 475 -13.08 -39.70 -24.58
CA VAL A 475 -12.18 -39.59 -25.72
C VAL A 475 -11.56 -38.20 -25.72
N VAL A 476 -10.23 -38.15 -25.65
CA VAL A 476 -9.46 -36.91 -25.75
C VAL A 476 -8.66 -36.91 -27.06
N PRO A 477 -9.03 -36.07 -28.05
CA PRO A 477 -8.30 -35.99 -29.31
C PRO A 477 -6.82 -35.63 -29.09
N ALA A 478 -5.92 -36.33 -29.80
CA ALA A 478 -4.48 -36.13 -29.64
C ALA A 478 -4.01 -34.76 -30.16
N LYS A 479 -4.59 -34.27 -31.28
CA LYS A 479 -4.21 -32.99 -31.89
C LYS A 479 -4.96 -31.82 -31.27
N LYS A 480 -4.26 -30.70 -31.07
CA LYS A 480 -4.86 -29.44 -30.56
C LYS A 480 -6.00 -28.94 -31.44
N SER A 481 -5.81 -28.96 -32.76
CA SER A 481 -6.83 -28.53 -33.74
C SER A 481 -8.10 -29.38 -33.69
N GLU A 482 -7.98 -30.68 -33.39
CA GLU A 482 -9.12 -31.59 -33.25
C GLU A 482 -9.89 -31.32 -31.94
N ARG A 483 -9.18 -30.95 -30.86
CA ARG A 483 -9.80 -30.51 -29.60
C ARG A 483 -10.54 -29.18 -29.74
N GLU A 484 -9.97 -28.24 -30.49
CA GLU A 484 -10.61 -26.93 -30.76
C GLU A 484 -11.84 -27.09 -31.67
N ASN A 485 -11.73 -27.91 -32.72
CA ASN A 485 -12.86 -28.21 -33.61
C ASN A 485 -14.01 -28.91 -32.90
N LEU A 486 -13.74 -29.59 -31.78
CA LEU A 486 -14.77 -30.29 -31.00
C LEU A 486 -15.81 -29.33 -30.41
N LEU A 487 -15.47 -28.06 -30.20
CA LEU A 487 -16.41 -27.02 -29.78
C LEU A 487 -17.31 -26.53 -30.92
N MET A 488 -16.97 -26.85 -32.17
CA MET A 488 -17.68 -26.41 -33.37
C MET A 488 -18.47 -27.53 -34.04
N GLN A 489 -18.07 -28.79 -33.86
CA GLN A 489 -18.66 -29.95 -34.51
C GLN A 489 -18.82 -31.12 -33.55
N GLN A 490 -20.06 -31.62 -33.47
CA GLN A 490 -20.42 -32.77 -32.66
C GLN A 490 -19.87 -34.08 -33.25
N PRO A 491 -19.26 -34.96 -32.43
CA PRO A 491 -18.91 -36.33 -32.81
C PRO A 491 -20.15 -37.21 -33.05
N GLU A 492 -20.07 -38.19 -33.96
CA GLU A 492 -21.21 -39.08 -34.31
C GLU A 492 -21.79 -39.85 -33.10
N ASP A 493 -20.96 -40.30 -32.17
CA ASP A 493 -21.38 -41.06 -30.98
C ASP A 493 -21.27 -40.25 -29.67
N PHE A 494 -21.69 -38.99 -29.69
CA PHE A 494 -21.51 -38.06 -28.56
C PHE A 494 -22.52 -38.28 -27.42
N GLY A 495 -22.01 -38.38 -26.18
CA GLY A 495 -22.79 -38.50 -24.94
C GLY A 495 -22.73 -37.26 -24.04
N ALA A 496 -21.53 -36.80 -23.67
CA ALA A 496 -21.31 -35.62 -22.83
C ALA A 496 -20.00 -34.92 -23.18
N LEU A 497 -19.89 -33.63 -22.88
CA LEU A 497 -18.68 -32.85 -23.13
C LEU A 497 -17.83 -32.73 -21.85
N ALA A 498 -16.51 -32.77 -22.01
CA ALA A 498 -15.55 -32.62 -20.94
C ALA A 498 -14.61 -31.46 -21.25
N ILE A 499 -14.41 -30.53 -20.31
CA ILE A 499 -13.46 -29.43 -20.47
C ILE A 499 -12.53 -29.40 -19.25
N GLU A 500 -11.25 -29.67 -19.46
CA GLU A 500 -10.20 -29.47 -18.45
C GLU A 500 -9.73 -28.03 -18.52
N PHE A 501 -9.88 -27.27 -17.42
CA PHE A 501 -9.24 -25.97 -17.22
C PHE A 501 -7.98 -26.14 -16.39
N SER A 502 -6.88 -25.52 -16.82
CA SER A 502 -5.57 -25.57 -16.17
C SER A 502 -5.03 -24.16 -15.94
N GLY A 503 -4.75 -23.81 -14.69
CA GLY A 503 -4.26 -22.50 -14.27
C GLY A 503 -4.24 -22.35 -12.75
N LYS A 504 -3.51 -21.36 -12.24
CA LYS A 504 -3.33 -21.10 -10.80
C LYS A 504 -4.64 -20.94 -10.03
N HIS A 505 -5.67 -20.39 -10.69
CA HIS A 505 -6.99 -20.13 -10.12
C HIS A 505 -8.10 -20.95 -10.78
N ALA A 506 -7.79 -21.97 -11.58
CA ALA A 506 -8.79 -22.69 -12.36
C ALA A 506 -9.91 -23.27 -11.47
N LEU A 507 -9.56 -23.90 -10.34
CA LEU A 507 -10.56 -24.40 -9.40
C LEU A 507 -11.36 -23.28 -8.70
N LEU A 508 -10.76 -22.12 -8.45
CA LEU A 508 -11.47 -20.97 -7.88
C LEU A 508 -12.55 -20.44 -8.83
N PHE A 509 -12.21 -20.32 -10.11
CA PHE A 509 -13.11 -19.79 -11.12
C PHE A 509 -14.20 -20.78 -11.51
N PHE A 510 -13.82 -22.03 -11.78
CA PHE A 510 -14.76 -23.01 -12.36
C PHE A 510 -15.29 -24.01 -11.34
N GLY A 511 -14.73 -24.06 -10.13
CA GLY A 511 -15.13 -25.01 -9.10
C GLY A 511 -16.47 -24.72 -8.41
N ARG A 512 -17.11 -23.60 -8.73
CA ARG A 512 -18.45 -23.28 -8.25
C ARG A 512 -19.51 -23.31 -9.34
N GLU A 513 -19.12 -23.77 -10.53
CA GLU A 513 -20.01 -23.92 -11.68
C GLU A 513 -20.82 -25.21 -11.64
N VAL A 514 -20.78 -25.98 -10.55
CA VAL A 514 -21.66 -27.14 -10.36
C VAL A 514 -23.10 -26.68 -10.18
N GLY A 515 -23.98 -27.15 -11.05
CA GLY A 515 -25.42 -27.06 -10.87
C GLY A 515 -26.20 -26.99 -12.18
N LEU A 516 -27.52 -26.82 -12.05
CA LEU A 516 -28.37 -26.66 -13.21
C LEU A 516 -28.28 -25.23 -13.75
N HIS A 517 -27.94 -25.05 -15.03
CA HIS A 517 -27.81 -23.75 -15.69
C HIS A 517 -28.95 -23.59 -16.71
N THR A 518 -29.95 -22.75 -16.43
CA THR A 518 -31.13 -22.66 -17.29
C THR A 518 -30.99 -21.58 -18.36
N PHE A 519 -31.33 -21.94 -19.61
CA PHE A 519 -31.24 -21.09 -20.79
C PHE A 519 -32.58 -21.02 -21.50
N LYS A 520 -33.28 -19.90 -21.38
CA LYS A 520 -34.60 -19.77 -21.98
C LYS A 520 -34.49 -19.40 -23.47
N ASP A 521 -35.22 -20.15 -24.31
CA ASP A 521 -35.35 -19.92 -25.76
C ASP A 521 -36.66 -19.17 -26.06
N PRO A 522 -36.74 -18.27 -27.06
CA PRO A 522 -38.01 -17.75 -27.56
C PRO A 522 -39.10 -18.79 -27.91
N ALA A 523 -38.76 -20.07 -28.11
CA ALA A 523 -39.71 -21.17 -28.33
C ALA A 523 -40.20 -21.90 -27.04
N GLY A 524 -39.65 -21.58 -25.86
CA GLY A 524 -39.99 -22.22 -24.57
C GLY A 524 -38.80 -22.36 -23.60
N GLU A 525 -39.04 -22.81 -22.36
CA GLU A 525 -37.96 -23.14 -21.40
C GLU A 525 -37.14 -24.34 -21.90
N LYS A 526 -35.86 -24.13 -22.19
CA LYS A 526 -34.87 -25.20 -22.40
C LYS A 526 -33.84 -25.11 -21.27
N SER A 527 -33.22 -26.23 -20.90
CA SER A 527 -32.27 -26.32 -19.80
C SER A 527 -30.99 -27.00 -20.26
N SER A 528 -29.83 -26.52 -19.81
CA SER A 528 -28.57 -27.27 -19.92
C SER A 528 -28.01 -27.53 -18.51
N LEU A 529 -27.45 -28.71 -18.29
CA LEU A 529 -26.87 -29.08 -17.02
C LEU A 529 -25.37 -28.87 -17.09
N ALA A 530 -24.84 -28.02 -16.22
CA ALA A 530 -23.40 -27.92 -16.03
C ALA A 530 -23.05 -28.60 -14.72
N ILE A 531 -22.60 -29.86 -14.76
CA ILE A 531 -22.10 -30.50 -13.53
C ILE A 531 -20.58 -30.42 -13.58
N ALA A 532 -19.99 -29.54 -12.77
CA ALA A 532 -18.55 -29.61 -12.58
C ALA A 532 -18.23 -30.88 -11.76
N TYR A 533 -17.29 -31.67 -12.29
CA TYR A 533 -16.79 -32.83 -11.59
C TYR A 533 -15.45 -32.47 -10.96
N PHE A 534 -15.32 -32.76 -9.67
CA PHE A 534 -14.08 -32.53 -8.94
C PHE A 534 -13.40 -33.85 -8.71
N ASP A 535 -12.23 -34.01 -9.32
CA ASP A 535 -11.27 -34.98 -8.83
C ASP A 535 -9.93 -34.30 -8.56
N GLU A 536 -9.33 -34.66 -7.43
CA GLU A 536 -8.07 -34.11 -6.94
C GLU A 536 -6.90 -34.70 -7.73
N GLY A 537 -6.68 -34.17 -8.94
CA GLY A 537 -5.43 -34.36 -9.67
C GLY A 537 -5.46 -35.37 -10.83
N GLU A 538 -6.64 -35.88 -11.20
CA GLU A 538 -6.78 -36.67 -12.42
C GLU A 538 -6.77 -35.76 -13.67
N SER A 539 -6.04 -36.20 -14.70
CA SER A 539 -6.08 -35.56 -16.00
C SER A 539 -7.39 -35.92 -16.71
N LEU A 540 -7.80 -35.11 -17.69
CA LEU A 540 -9.01 -35.36 -18.49
C LEU A 540 -9.15 -36.82 -18.95
N GLU A 541 -8.04 -37.46 -19.32
CA GLU A 541 -7.97 -38.83 -19.84
C GLU A 541 -8.31 -39.91 -18.79
N ASN A 542 -8.26 -39.57 -17.50
CA ASN A 542 -8.54 -40.48 -16.39
C ASN A 542 -9.92 -40.24 -15.76
N ALA A 543 -10.55 -39.09 -16.02
CA ALA A 543 -11.84 -38.73 -15.47
C ALA A 543 -12.93 -39.75 -15.83
N TRP A 544 -13.77 -40.09 -14.86
CA TRP A 544 -14.90 -40.99 -15.03
C TRP A 544 -16.22 -40.23 -15.09
N LEU A 545 -17.14 -40.65 -15.96
CA LEU A 545 -18.47 -40.09 -16.00
C LEU A 545 -19.25 -40.48 -14.73
N PRO A 546 -19.75 -39.52 -13.94
CA PRO A 546 -20.51 -39.80 -12.73
C PRO A 546 -21.82 -40.55 -13.00
N GLU A 547 -22.27 -41.34 -12.02
CA GLU A 547 -23.47 -42.18 -12.16
C GLU A 547 -24.75 -41.34 -12.35
N ASP A 548 -24.81 -40.17 -11.74
CA ASP A 548 -25.88 -39.17 -11.88
C ASP A 548 -25.89 -38.48 -13.25
N MET A 549 -24.86 -38.65 -14.07
CA MET A 549 -24.74 -38.06 -15.42
C MET A 549 -25.02 -39.09 -16.54
N LEU A 550 -25.38 -40.31 -16.20
CA LEU A 550 -25.71 -41.37 -17.15
C LEU A 550 -27.03 -41.09 -17.91
N LEU A 551 -27.27 -41.76 -19.05
CA LEU A 551 -28.28 -41.39 -20.05
C LEU A 551 -29.75 -41.34 -19.55
N ASN A 552 -30.05 -41.79 -18.33
CA ASN A 552 -31.42 -41.92 -17.80
C ASN A 552 -31.71 -41.12 -16.51
N TYR A 553 -30.82 -40.21 -16.09
CA TYR A 553 -31.02 -39.48 -14.83
C TYR A 553 -31.96 -38.27 -15.01
N ASP A 554 -32.98 -38.09 -14.16
CA ASP A 554 -33.88 -36.91 -14.16
C ASP A 554 -33.31 -35.79 -13.28
N TRP A 555 -32.83 -34.74 -13.93
CA TRP A 555 -32.08 -33.64 -13.33
C TRP A 555 -32.96 -32.44 -12.95
N LYS A 556 -34.28 -32.54 -13.15
CA LYS A 556 -35.27 -31.48 -12.83
C LYS A 556 -35.36 -31.12 -11.34
N HIS A 557 -34.79 -31.93 -10.46
CA HIS A 557 -34.80 -31.71 -9.02
C HIS A 557 -33.56 -30.94 -8.49
N LEU A 558 -32.58 -30.65 -9.35
CA LEU A 558 -31.36 -29.94 -8.96
C LEU A 558 -31.62 -28.43 -8.81
N VAL A 559 -30.86 -27.79 -7.91
CA VAL A 559 -30.93 -26.35 -7.70
C VAL A 559 -30.38 -25.63 -8.93
N VAL A 560 -31.19 -24.74 -9.51
CA VAL A 560 -30.76 -23.84 -10.58
C VAL A 560 -29.72 -22.90 -10.01
N ARG A 561 -28.49 -22.94 -10.53
CA ARG A 561 -27.36 -22.09 -10.09
C ARG A 561 -27.28 -20.80 -10.90
N ARG A 562 -27.54 -20.89 -12.20
CA ARG A 562 -27.48 -19.74 -13.10
C ARG A 562 -28.72 -19.71 -13.99
N ASN A 563 -29.22 -18.50 -14.22
CA ASN A 563 -30.36 -18.28 -15.08
C ASN A 563 -30.08 -17.15 -16.07
N TRP A 564 -30.48 -17.35 -17.30
CA TRP A 564 -30.42 -16.32 -18.33
C TRP A 564 -31.50 -15.26 -18.09
N ASP A 565 -31.08 -13.98 -18.01
CA ASP A 565 -32.00 -12.86 -18.03
C ASP A 565 -32.15 -12.32 -19.46
N HIS A 566 -33.35 -12.51 -20.01
CA HIS A 566 -33.70 -12.05 -21.34
C HIS A 566 -33.68 -10.53 -21.51
N GLU A 567 -34.08 -9.77 -20.49
CA GLU A 567 -34.19 -8.31 -20.60
C GLU A 567 -32.80 -7.68 -20.59
N ALA A 568 -31.91 -8.18 -19.74
CA ALA A 568 -30.55 -7.67 -19.62
C ALA A 568 -29.53 -8.35 -20.54
N ARG A 569 -29.94 -9.37 -21.30
CA ARG A 569 -29.08 -10.18 -22.18
C ARG A 569 -27.79 -10.65 -21.49
N ARG A 570 -27.91 -11.14 -20.26
CA ARG A 570 -26.77 -11.62 -19.46
C ARG A 570 -27.14 -12.79 -18.58
N MET A 571 -26.12 -13.58 -18.23
CA MET A 571 -26.24 -14.61 -17.20
C MET A 571 -26.34 -13.97 -15.82
N ARG A 572 -27.20 -14.51 -14.96
CA ARG A 572 -27.33 -14.12 -13.55
C ARG A 572 -27.15 -15.34 -12.64
N ASP A 573 -26.51 -15.14 -11.49
CA ASP A 573 -26.53 -16.10 -10.39
C ASP A 573 -27.93 -16.05 -9.76
N SER A 574 -28.55 -17.20 -9.56
CA SER A 574 -29.88 -17.30 -8.94
C SER A 574 -29.87 -16.95 -7.44
N GLY A 575 -28.69 -16.74 -6.84
CA GLY A 575 -28.48 -16.44 -5.42
C GLY A 575 -28.29 -14.96 -5.01
N LEU A 576 -28.30 -13.99 -5.93
CA LEU A 576 -28.09 -12.56 -5.63
C LEU A 576 -29.05 -11.67 -6.46
N GLY A 577 -29.77 -10.73 -5.80
CA GLY A 577 -30.99 -10.06 -6.29
C GLY A 577 -30.89 -9.15 -7.54
N SER A 578 -32.07 -8.82 -8.08
CA SER A 578 -32.38 -8.33 -9.45
C SER A 578 -32.74 -6.83 -9.60
N SER A 579 -32.55 -6.24 -10.79
CA SER A 579 -33.56 -5.39 -11.51
C SER A 579 -33.09 -4.85 -12.90
N PRO A 580 -33.98 -4.27 -13.75
CA PRO A 580 -33.94 -4.39 -15.21
C PRO A 580 -34.00 -3.08 -16.06
N GLU A 581 -34.11 -3.30 -17.38
CA GLU A 581 -34.57 -2.45 -18.51
C GLU A 581 -33.56 -1.64 -19.35
N THR A 582 -33.40 -1.98 -20.64
CA THR A 582 -34.15 -1.37 -21.77
C THR A 582 -33.75 -1.94 -23.15
N ASP A 583 -34.65 -1.76 -24.11
CA ASP A 583 -34.97 -2.55 -25.30
C ASP A 583 -34.22 -2.14 -26.59
N GLY A 584 -34.13 -3.05 -27.61
CA GLY A 584 -33.83 -2.63 -28.99
C GLY A 584 -32.97 -3.50 -29.93
N LYS A 585 -33.41 -4.73 -30.25
CA LYS A 585 -33.13 -5.54 -31.48
C LYS A 585 -31.69 -5.93 -31.92
N LYS A 586 -31.39 -7.23 -31.71
CA LYS A 586 -30.88 -8.26 -32.66
C LYS A 586 -30.95 -9.64 -31.97
N LEU A 587 -31.53 -10.70 -32.56
CA LEU A 587 -31.38 -12.10 -32.06
C LEU A 587 -29.94 -12.59 -32.35
N PRO A 588 -29.25 -13.49 -31.57
CA PRO A 588 -29.72 -14.63 -30.75
C PRO A 588 -28.95 -14.76 -29.38
N TRP A 589 -28.75 -15.97 -28.83
CA TRP A 589 -28.24 -16.43 -27.51
C TRP A 589 -26.85 -15.94 -27.00
N GLU A 590 -26.39 -14.75 -27.37
CA GLU A 590 -25.03 -14.30 -27.04
C GLU A 590 -24.77 -14.23 -25.53
N PHE A 591 -23.95 -15.15 -25.03
CA PHE A 591 -23.10 -14.92 -23.87
C PHE A 591 -22.27 -13.68 -24.18
N SER A 592 -22.56 -12.52 -23.58
CA SER A 592 -21.53 -11.48 -23.58
C SER A 592 -20.41 -12.02 -22.68
N THR A 593 -19.32 -12.50 -23.29
CA THR A 593 -18.19 -13.13 -22.59
C THR A 593 -17.77 -12.29 -21.37
N GLY A 594 -17.80 -10.96 -21.49
CA GLY A 594 -17.58 -10.00 -20.39
C GLY A 594 -18.48 -10.20 -19.16
N ALA A 595 -19.80 -10.34 -19.30
CA ALA A 595 -20.70 -10.53 -18.16
C ALA A 595 -20.49 -11.89 -17.46
N LEU A 596 -20.13 -12.93 -18.22
CA LEU A 596 -19.82 -14.24 -17.67
C LEU A 596 -18.50 -14.22 -16.88
N ILE A 597 -17.50 -13.51 -17.41
CA ILE A 597 -16.21 -13.28 -16.76
C ILE A 597 -16.38 -12.52 -15.45
N GLU A 598 -17.09 -11.39 -15.46
CA GLU A 598 -17.34 -10.59 -14.25
C GLU A 598 -17.99 -11.43 -13.16
N LEU A 599 -19.03 -12.20 -13.50
CA LEU A 599 -19.77 -13.00 -12.53
C LEU A 599 -18.90 -14.13 -11.93
N ILE A 600 -18.08 -14.79 -12.75
CA ILE A 600 -17.14 -15.83 -12.28
C ILE A 600 -16.05 -15.22 -11.40
N ARG A 601 -15.48 -14.09 -11.83
CA ARG A 601 -14.44 -13.38 -11.07
C ARG A 601 -14.99 -12.91 -9.74
N ASP A 602 -16.15 -12.25 -9.72
CA ASP A 602 -16.79 -11.73 -8.50
C ASP A 602 -17.12 -12.84 -7.50
N ALA A 603 -17.58 -14.00 -7.97
CA ALA A 603 -17.83 -15.15 -7.11
C ALA A 603 -16.55 -15.66 -6.42
N ALA A 604 -15.43 -15.75 -7.18
CA ALA A 604 -14.14 -16.13 -6.64
C ALA A 604 -13.59 -15.09 -5.65
N VAL A 605 -13.71 -13.80 -5.99
CA VAL A 605 -13.29 -12.69 -5.12
C VAL A 605 -14.11 -12.65 -3.83
N MET A 606 -15.42 -12.84 -3.92
CA MET A 606 -16.32 -12.87 -2.76
C MET A 606 -15.96 -14.03 -1.82
N GLU A 607 -15.61 -15.20 -2.36
CA GLU A 607 -15.15 -16.32 -1.55
C GLU A 607 -13.84 -16.01 -0.82
N ALA A 608 -12.83 -15.51 -1.54
CA ALA A 608 -11.57 -15.12 -0.94
C ALA A 608 -11.76 -14.00 0.11
N THR A 609 -12.65 -13.05 -0.15
CA THR A 609 -12.98 -11.94 0.76
C THR A 609 -13.72 -12.42 2.01
N ARG A 610 -14.66 -13.37 1.89
CA ARG A 610 -15.34 -13.97 3.05
C ARG A 610 -14.38 -14.72 3.97
N PHE A 611 -13.30 -15.25 3.43
CA PHE A 611 -12.26 -15.88 4.24
C PHE A 611 -11.32 -14.84 4.89
N LEU A 612 -11.18 -13.67 4.26
CA LEU A 612 -10.42 -12.55 4.80
C LEU A 612 -11.14 -11.86 5.96
N GLN A 613 -12.47 -11.76 5.91
CA GLN A 613 -13.36 -11.26 6.98
C GLN A 613 -13.51 -12.28 8.11
#